data_AF-A0AAJ4A855-F1
#
_entry.id   AF-A0AAJ4A855-F1
#
_cell.length_a   1.000
_cell.length_b   1.000
_cell.length_c   1.000
_cell.angle_alpha   90.00
_cell.angle_beta   90.00
_cell.angle_gamma   90.00
#
_symmetry.space_group_name_H-M   'P 1'
#
loop_
_entity.id
_entity.type
_entity.pdbx_description
1 polymer ?
#
loop_
_entity_poly.entity_id
_entity_poly.type
_entity_poly.pdbx_seq_one_letter_code
_entity_poly.pdbx_strand_id
1 'polypeptide(L)'
;MAGQTSTASRGYDIIGDIHGCAHTLERLLQQMGYRKQNGIYQHPRRQAIFIGDIIDRGPRIREALHLVRDMVEHGAARIVMGNHEYNALGYCTRARPGSGKQFLREHNPRHDRLIKETLEQFDAYPHEWNDFLEWFYTIPLFIEEEHFRVVHACWDQDLIDKFRQNQGGACIDEDFLHASAAIESFAGQVMDTLLRGTDLRLPPGVKITGRDGYVREFFRTKFWADNPQTYADVVFQPDPLPPEVASMTLREDERKQLITYPLDAPPVFVGHYWMDSEPAPLKSNVACIDYSAVKYGKLVAYRLDDEKALSRDKFVWVEVDRPEQPDYPTSEDSVAR
;
A
#
# COMPACT_ATOMS: atom_id res chain seq x y z
N MET A 1 18.47 -34.16 27.88
CA MET A 1 19.16 -33.19 27.00
C MET A 1 18.21 -32.85 25.86
N ALA A 2 17.19 -32.03 26.14
CA ALA A 2 16.32 -31.50 25.10
C ALA A 2 17.09 -30.38 24.41
N GLY A 3 17.37 -30.57 23.13
CA GLY A 3 18.06 -29.57 22.32
C GLY A 3 17.21 -28.30 22.27
N GLN A 4 17.72 -27.24 22.89
CA GLN A 4 17.32 -25.88 22.59
C GLN A 4 17.62 -25.65 21.11
N THR A 5 16.63 -25.81 20.23
CA THR A 5 16.65 -25.19 18.92
C THR A 5 16.59 -23.68 19.16
N SER A 6 17.78 -23.08 19.27
CA SER A 6 17.97 -21.66 18.99
C SER A 6 17.29 -21.36 17.65
N THR A 7 16.11 -20.76 17.70
CA THR A 7 15.51 -20.09 16.55
C THR A 7 16.45 -18.96 16.21
N ALA A 8 17.39 -19.21 15.29
CA ALA A 8 18.18 -18.15 14.67
C ALA A 8 17.19 -17.05 14.25
N SER A 9 17.42 -15.80 14.69
CA SER A 9 16.49 -14.71 14.37
C SER A 9 16.29 -14.66 12.85
N ARG A 10 15.03 -14.82 12.43
CA ARG A 10 14.69 -14.81 11.01
C ARG A 10 14.63 -13.36 10.56
N GLY A 11 15.51 -12.96 9.64
CA GLY A 11 15.46 -11.62 9.04
C GLY A 11 14.24 -11.47 8.12
N TYR A 12 13.83 -10.23 7.85
CA TYR A 12 12.69 -9.93 6.98
C TYR A 12 13.13 -9.10 5.78
N ASP A 13 12.59 -9.39 4.61
CA ASP A 13 12.77 -8.57 3.41
C ASP A 13 11.41 -7.95 3.06
N ILE A 14 11.23 -6.66 3.36
CA ILE A 14 9.98 -5.92 3.13
C ILE A 14 9.99 -5.41 1.69
N ILE A 15 9.00 -5.77 0.88
CA ILE A 15 8.97 -5.53 -0.57
C ILE A 15 7.81 -4.61 -0.93
N GLY A 16 8.11 -3.59 -1.75
CA GLY A 16 7.20 -2.54 -2.19
C GLY A 16 6.12 -2.99 -3.18
N ASP A 17 5.31 -2.02 -3.61
CA ASP A 17 4.21 -2.17 -4.57
C ASP A 17 4.68 -2.83 -5.87
N ILE A 18 4.02 -3.94 -6.25
CA ILE A 18 4.45 -4.78 -7.37
C ILE A 18 3.75 -4.39 -8.67
N HIS A 19 2.45 -4.11 -8.61
CA HIS A 19 1.62 -3.73 -9.76
C HIS A 19 1.94 -4.53 -11.03
N GLY A 20 1.78 -5.85 -10.96
CA GLY A 20 2.00 -6.77 -12.08
C GLY A 20 3.42 -6.82 -12.64
N CYS A 21 4.44 -6.34 -11.93
CA CYS A 21 5.85 -6.42 -12.34
C CYS A 21 6.49 -7.77 -11.96
N ALA A 22 5.88 -8.89 -12.37
CA ALA A 22 6.28 -10.25 -11.94
C ALA A 22 7.77 -10.56 -12.20
N HIS A 23 8.27 -10.29 -13.40
CA HIS A 23 9.69 -10.54 -13.73
C HIS A 23 10.66 -9.69 -12.91
N THR A 24 10.30 -8.43 -12.65
CA THR A 24 11.07 -7.53 -11.80
C THR A 24 11.12 -8.06 -10.37
N LEU A 25 9.99 -8.56 -9.86
CA LEU A 25 9.92 -9.21 -8.55
C LEU A 25 10.82 -10.46 -8.49
N GLU A 26 10.81 -11.30 -9.51
CA GLU A 26 11.71 -12.46 -9.58
C GLU A 26 13.18 -12.04 -9.52
N ARG A 27 13.57 -11.00 -10.28
CA ARG A 27 14.95 -10.44 -10.25
C ARG A 27 15.32 -9.94 -8.86
N LEU A 28 14.43 -9.18 -8.20
CA LEU A 28 14.66 -8.66 -6.85
C LEU A 28 14.84 -9.80 -5.82
N LEU A 29 13.95 -10.79 -5.85
CA LEU A 29 14.02 -11.96 -4.98
C LEU A 29 15.34 -12.72 -5.18
N GLN A 30 15.75 -12.96 -6.42
CA GLN A 30 17.01 -13.63 -6.74
C GLN A 30 18.23 -12.84 -6.23
N GLN A 31 18.23 -11.52 -6.40
CA GLN A 31 19.27 -10.60 -5.89
C GLN A 31 19.37 -10.62 -4.36
N MET A 32 18.23 -10.74 -3.66
CA MET A 32 18.19 -10.90 -2.20
C MET A 32 18.54 -12.31 -1.73
N GLY A 33 18.75 -13.27 -2.64
CA GLY A 33 19.19 -14.62 -2.34
C GLY A 33 18.06 -15.65 -2.23
N TYR A 34 16.82 -15.30 -2.54
CA TYR A 34 15.73 -16.26 -2.65
C TYR A 34 15.99 -17.21 -3.82
N ARG A 35 15.52 -18.44 -3.70
CA ARG A 35 15.63 -19.47 -4.74
C ARG A 35 14.26 -20.12 -4.95
N LYS A 36 13.91 -20.33 -6.21
CA LYS A 36 12.69 -21.04 -6.60
C LYS A 36 12.89 -22.53 -6.39
N GLN A 37 12.12 -23.14 -5.48
CA GLN A 37 12.13 -24.57 -5.17
C GLN A 37 10.69 -25.05 -5.23
N ASN A 38 10.42 -26.09 -6.04
CA ASN A 38 9.06 -26.61 -6.27
C ASN A 38 8.04 -25.52 -6.66
N GLY A 39 8.46 -24.55 -7.49
CA GLY A 39 7.62 -23.44 -7.94
C GLY A 39 7.63 -22.21 -7.01
N ILE A 40 8.07 -22.35 -5.75
CA ILE A 40 7.95 -21.30 -4.73
C ILE A 40 9.30 -20.64 -4.48
N TYR A 41 9.36 -19.31 -4.43
CA TYR A 41 10.55 -18.59 -3.98
C TYR A 41 10.68 -18.67 -2.46
N GLN A 42 11.83 -19.14 -1.98
CA GLN A 42 12.10 -19.28 -0.55
C GLN A 42 13.54 -18.90 -0.21
N HIS A 43 13.76 -18.49 1.04
CA HIS A 43 15.07 -18.15 1.58
C HIS A 43 15.34 -18.90 2.90
N PRO A 44 16.53 -19.49 3.11
CA PRO A 44 16.80 -20.36 4.26
C PRO A 44 16.79 -19.66 5.62
N ARG A 45 16.96 -18.32 5.64
CA ARG A 45 17.09 -17.52 6.87
C ARG A 45 16.18 -16.29 6.93
N ARG A 46 15.34 -16.08 5.92
CA ARG A 46 14.57 -14.83 5.76
C ARG A 46 13.16 -15.10 5.24
N GLN A 47 12.24 -14.23 5.59
CA GLN A 47 10.86 -14.25 5.08
C GLN A 47 10.56 -12.93 4.39
N ALA A 48 9.89 -12.98 3.23
CA ALA A 48 9.44 -11.77 2.56
C ALA A 48 8.19 -11.20 3.24
N ILE A 49 8.02 -9.88 3.21
CA ILE A 49 6.77 -9.21 3.59
C ILE A 49 6.38 -8.24 2.48
N PHE A 50 5.29 -8.51 1.77
CA PHE A 50 4.77 -7.64 0.73
C PHE A 50 3.86 -6.57 1.32
N ILE A 51 3.96 -5.33 0.83
CA ILE A 51 3.15 -4.21 1.34
C ILE A 51 1.82 -3.99 0.61
N GLY A 52 1.39 -4.96 -0.20
CA GLY A 52 0.15 -4.88 -0.98
C GLY A 52 0.39 -4.42 -2.42
N ASP A 53 -0.69 -4.05 -3.10
CA ASP A 53 -0.69 -3.50 -4.45
C ASP A 53 0.04 -4.42 -5.45
N ILE A 54 -0.44 -5.67 -5.51
CA ILE A 54 0.05 -6.66 -6.48
C ILE A 54 -0.57 -6.40 -7.85
N ILE A 55 -1.84 -5.99 -7.87
CA ILE A 55 -2.65 -5.90 -9.09
C ILE A 55 -2.68 -4.51 -9.72
N ASP A 56 -3.37 -4.42 -10.85
CA ASP A 56 -3.61 -3.24 -11.67
C ASP A 56 -2.37 -2.65 -12.35
N ARG A 57 -2.61 -1.97 -13.47
CA ARG A 57 -1.65 -1.27 -14.34
C ARG A 57 -0.62 -2.17 -15.05
N GLY A 58 0.04 -3.07 -14.34
CA GLY A 58 1.16 -3.89 -14.81
C GLY A 58 0.83 -4.88 -15.93
N PRO A 59 1.84 -5.30 -16.72
CA PRO A 59 1.64 -6.23 -17.83
C PRO A 59 1.53 -7.71 -17.41
N ARG A 60 1.87 -8.07 -16.16
CA ARG A 60 1.94 -9.47 -15.68
C ARG A 60 1.30 -9.63 -14.30
N ILE A 61 0.08 -9.13 -14.17
CA ILE A 61 -0.73 -9.13 -12.93
C ILE A 61 -1.03 -10.55 -12.49
N ARG A 62 -1.52 -11.40 -13.41
CA ARG A 62 -1.83 -12.80 -13.10
C ARG A 62 -0.60 -13.57 -12.60
N GLU A 63 0.54 -13.39 -13.26
CA GLU A 63 1.81 -14.01 -12.84
C GLU A 63 2.29 -13.53 -11.47
N ALA A 64 2.19 -12.21 -11.21
CA ALA A 64 2.57 -11.63 -9.92
C ALA A 64 1.69 -12.14 -8.77
N LEU A 65 0.37 -12.25 -9.00
CA LEU A 65 -0.57 -12.80 -8.03
C LEU A 65 -0.24 -14.24 -7.65
N HIS A 66 0.00 -15.13 -8.62
CA HIS A 66 0.41 -16.51 -8.33
C HIS A 66 1.72 -16.55 -7.54
N LEU A 67 2.74 -15.81 -7.98
CA LEU A 67 4.03 -15.79 -7.31
C LEU A 67 3.90 -15.39 -5.83
N VAL A 68 3.20 -14.28 -5.56
CA VAL A 68 3.04 -13.78 -4.19
C VAL A 68 2.18 -14.72 -3.35
N ARG A 69 1.04 -15.17 -3.89
CA ARG A 69 0.14 -16.10 -3.19
C ARG A 69 0.85 -17.40 -2.84
N ASP A 70 1.58 -18.01 -3.78
CA ASP A 70 2.34 -19.24 -3.56
C ASP A 70 3.36 -19.07 -2.42
N MET A 71 4.07 -17.93 -2.37
CA MET A 71 4.99 -17.65 -1.27
C MET A 71 4.28 -17.49 0.07
N VAL A 72 3.11 -16.84 0.10
CA VAL A 72 2.33 -16.60 1.32
C VAL A 72 1.74 -17.91 1.86
N GLU A 73 1.06 -18.69 1.01
CA GLU A 73 0.40 -19.95 1.40
C GLU A 73 1.41 -21.00 1.90
N HIS A 74 2.66 -20.96 1.44
CA HIS A 74 3.73 -21.85 1.88
C HIS A 74 4.62 -21.27 3.00
N GLY A 75 4.24 -20.12 3.56
CA GLY A 75 4.93 -19.50 4.69
C GLY A 75 6.30 -18.88 4.37
N ALA A 76 6.68 -18.79 3.09
CA ALA A 76 7.88 -18.10 2.63
C ALA A 76 7.73 -16.57 2.61
N ALA A 77 6.48 -16.09 2.62
CA ALA A 77 6.13 -14.68 2.71
C ALA A 77 4.94 -14.42 3.64
N ARG A 78 4.74 -13.14 3.96
CA ARG A 78 3.50 -12.55 4.47
C ARG A 78 3.17 -11.34 3.59
N ILE A 79 1.96 -10.81 3.74
CA ILE A 79 1.49 -9.66 2.97
C ILE A 79 0.54 -8.82 3.82
N VAL A 80 0.47 -7.51 3.56
CA VAL A 80 -0.64 -6.64 3.95
C VAL A 80 -1.44 -6.18 2.73
N MET A 81 -2.71 -5.86 2.91
CA MET A 81 -3.62 -5.49 1.83
C MET A 81 -3.24 -4.12 1.28
N GLY A 82 -3.18 -3.99 -0.05
CA GLY A 82 -3.05 -2.71 -0.72
C GLY A 82 -4.40 -2.08 -1.05
N ASN A 83 -4.39 -0.81 -1.45
CA ASN A 83 -5.64 -0.18 -1.86
C ASN A 83 -6.19 -0.78 -3.16
N HIS A 84 -5.35 -1.40 -4.00
CA HIS A 84 -5.78 -2.00 -5.26
C HIS A 84 -6.56 -3.30 -5.02
N GLU A 85 -6.11 -4.17 -4.12
CA GLU A 85 -6.88 -5.36 -3.73
C GLU A 85 -8.24 -4.97 -3.11
N TYR A 86 -8.26 -3.95 -2.24
CA TYR A 86 -9.51 -3.39 -1.71
C TYR A 86 -10.44 -2.83 -2.80
N ASN A 87 -9.89 -2.12 -3.79
CA ASN A 87 -10.69 -1.58 -4.90
C ASN A 87 -11.28 -2.69 -5.77
N ALA A 88 -10.53 -3.76 -6.02
CA ALA A 88 -11.01 -4.91 -6.77
C ALA A 88 -12.17 -5.61 -6.06
N LEU A 89 -12.07 -5.81 -4.74
CA LEU A 89 -13.18 -6.29 -3.91
C LEU A 89 -14.41 -5.39 -4.06
N GLY A 90 -14.26 -4.08 -3.87
CA GLY A 90 -15.37 -3.14 -4.00
C GLY A 90 -15.99 -3.09 -5.41
N TYR A 91 -15.16 -3.23 -6.45
CA TYR A 91 -15.59 -3.22 -7.85
C TYR A 91 -16.38 -4.48 -8.22
N CYS A 92 -16.02 -5.62 -7.64
CA CYS A 92 -16.65 -6.91 -7.92
C CYS A 92 -17.84 -7.24 -7.00
N THR A 93 -17.99 -6.55 -5.87
CA THR A 93 -19.09 -6.80 -4.92
C THR A 93 -20.31 -5.91 -5.17
N ARG A 94 -21.49 -6.54 -5.33
CA ARG A 94 -22.77 -5.83 -5.45
C ARG A 94 -23.11 -5.14 -4.13
N ALA A 95 -23.62 -3.92 -4.21
CA ALA A 95 -24.09 -3.22 -3.03
C ALA A 95 -25.40 -3.85 -2.49
N ARG A 96 -25.61 -3.77 -1.18
CA ARG A 96 -26.85 -4.24 -0.53
C ARG A 96 -28.05 -3.41 -0.97
N PRO A 97 -29.26 -4.00 -1.04
CA PRO A 97 -30.49 -3.26 -1.27
C PRO A 97 -30.63 -2.08 -0.31
N GLY A 98 -31.03 -0.91 -0.81
CA GLY A 98 -31.20 0.31 -0.02
C GLY A 98 -29.96 1.21 0.10
N SER A 99 -28.79 0.78 -0.40
CA SER A 99 -27.57 1.62 -0.40
C SER A 99 -27.56 2.76 -1.42
N GLY A 100 -28.47 2.75 -2.40
CA GLY A 100 -28.50 3.70 -3.51
C GLY A 100 -27.42 3.48 -4.58
N LYS A 101 -26.64 2.39 -4.46
CA LYS A 101 -25.58 1.99 -5.40
C LYS A 101 -25.86 0.59 -5.95
N GLN A 102 -25.29 0.25 -7.10
CA GLN A 102 -25.32 -1.10 -7.68
C GLN A 102 -24.11 -1.94 -7.23
N PHE A 103 -22.93 -1.33 -7.11
CA PHE A 103 -21.69 -1.94 -6.64
C PHE A 103 -21.09 -1.11 -5.50
N LEU A 104 -20.28 -1.73 -4.65
CA LEU A 104 -19.63 -0.99 -3.55
C LEU A 104 -18.67 0.08 -4.10
N ARG A 105 -18.03 -0.23 -5.24
CA ARG A 105 -17.33 0.72 -6.10
C ARG A 105 -18.01 0.76 -7.47
N GLU A 106 -18.77 1.82 -7.72
CA GLU A 106 -19.53 2.00 -8.96
C GLU A 106 -18.64 1.95 -10.21
N HIS A 107 -19.14 1.30 -11.26
CA HIS A 107 -18.46 1.22 -12.55
C HIS A 107 -18.64 2.55 -13.28
N ASN A 108 -17.52 3.22 -13.51
CA ASN A 108 -17.47 4.52 -14.16
C ASN A 108 -16.14 4.61 -14.93
N PRO A 109 -16.01 5.53 -15.91
CA PRO A 109 -14.83 5.56 -16.78
C PRO A 109 -13.49 5.60 -16.05
N ARG A 110 -13.45 6.18 -14.84
CA ARG A 110 -12.26 6.24 -14.01
C ARG A 110 -11.97 4.90 -13.32
N HIS A 111 -12.95 4.31 -12.66
CA HIS A 111 -12.77 3.02 -11.98
C HIS A 111 -12.49 1.89 -12.96
N ASP A 112 -13.20 1.89 -14.09
CA ASP A 112 -13.02 0.90 -15.16
C ASP A 112 -11.60 0.94 -15.70
N ARG A 113 -11.05 2.15 -15.91
CA ARG A 113 -9.65 2.33 -16.33
C ARG A 113 -8.65 1.77 -15.31
N LEU A 114 -8.91 1.95 -14.01
CA LEU A 114 -7.97 1.54 -12.96
C LEU A 114 -7.82 0.03 -12.85
N ILE A 115 -8.90 -0.73 -13.04
CA ILE A 115 -8.92 -2.20 -12.91
C ILE A 115 -8.78 -2.93 -14.26
N LYS A 116 -8.76 -2.18 -15.36
CA LYS A 116 -8.87 -2.69 -16.74
C LYS A 116 -7.87 -3.82 -17.01
N GLU A 117 -6.57 -3.56 -16.80
CA GLU A 117 -5.51 -4.51 -17.13
C GLU A 117 -5.62 -5.80 -16.31
N THR A 118 -6.11 -5.71 -15.06
CA THR A 118 -6.39 -6.88 -14.23
C THR A 118 -7.50 -7.71 -14.86
N LEU A 119 -8.66 -7.09 -15.15
CA LEU A 119 -9.80 -7.83 -15.71
C LEU A 119 -9.49 -8.41 -17.10
N GLU A 120 -8.74 -7.70 -17.94
CA GLU A 120 -8.31 -8.21 -19.26
C GLU A 120 -7.40 -9.45 -19.13
N GLN A 121 -6.49 -9.48 -18.16
CA GLN A 121 -5.63 -10.65 -17.93
C GLN A 121 -6.37 -11.85 -17.34
N PHE A 122 -7.51 -11.62 -16.69
CA PHE A 122 -8.36 -12.65 -16.08
C PHE A 122 -9.62 -13.00 -16.88
N ASP A 123 -9.88 -12.37 -18.03
CA ASP A 123 -11.08 -12.60 -18.86
C ASP A 123 -11.26 -14.09 -19.23
N ALA A 124 -10.15 -14.77 -19.55
CA ALA A 124 -10.14 -16.19 -19.84
C ALA A 124 -10.12 -17.10 -18.59
N TYR A 125 -10.03 -16.53 -17.38
CA TYR A 125 -9.83 -17.23 -16.11
C TYR A 125 -10.78 -16.73 -14.98
N PRO A 126 -12.10 -16.67 -15.21
CA PRO A 126 -13.03 -16.06 -14.24
C PRO A 126 -13.11 -16.80 -12.90
N HIS A 127 -12.94 -18.13 -12.89
CA HIS A 127 -12.91 -18.91 -11.65
C HIS A 127 -11.70 -18.56 -10.80
N GLU A 128 -10.53 -18.46 -11.43
CA GLU A 128 -9.30 -18.08 -10.74
C GLU A 128 -9.34 -16.65 -10.21
N TRP A 129 -9.98 -15.72 -10.93
CA TRP A 129 -10.19 -14.38 -10.42
C TRP A 129 -11.05 -14.38 -9.15
N ASN A 130 -12.14 -15.15 -9.13
CA ASN A 130 -12.95 -15.30 -7.92
C ASN A 130 -12.14 -15.91 -6.77
N ASP A 131 -11.30 -16.91 -7.03
CA ASP A 131 -10.41 -17.50 -6.02
C ASP A 131 -9.40 -16.47 -5.47
N PHE A 132 -8.94 -15.51 -6.29
CA PHE A 132 -8.10 -14.41 -5.82
C PHE A 132 -8.88 -13.37 -5.01
N LEU A 133 -10.13 -13.05 -5.39
CA LEU A 133 -10.99 -12.18 -4.58
C LEU A 133 -11.25 -12.80 -3.20
N GLU A 134 -11.50 -14.10 -3.12
CA GLU A 134 -11.61 -14.82 -1.84
C GLU A 134 -10.31 -14.75 -1.04
N TRP A 135 -9.17 -14.95 -1.70
CA TRP A 135 -7.86 -14.82 -1.07
C TRP A 135 -7.61 -13.41 -0.52
N PHE A 136 -8.08 -12.35 -1.18
CA PHE A 136 -7.91 -10.97 -0.69
C PHE A 136 -8.55 -10.74 0.68
N TYR A 137 -9.67 -11.38 1.01
CA TYR A 137 -10.25 -11.31 2.36
C TYR A 137 -9.36 -11.94 3.44
N THR A 138 -8.42 -12.81 3.06
CA THR A 138 -7.46 -13.41 4.00
C THR A 138 -6.24 -12.53 4.26
N ILE A 139 -6.06 -11.46 3.47
CA ILE A 139 -4.92 -10.56 3.60
C ILE A 139 -5.17 -9.55 4.75
N PRO A 140 -4.28 -9.46 5.75
CA PRO A 140 -4.45 -8.51 6.84
C PRO A 140 -4.19 -7.07 6.39
N LEU A 141 -4.84 -6.09 7.02
CA LEU A 141 -4.60 -4.66 6.76
C LEU A 141 -3.24 -4.17 7.29
N PHE A 142 -2.69 -4.85 8.30
CA PHE A 142 -1.43 -4.51 8.92
C PHE A 142 -0.74 -5.75 9.50
N ILE A 143 0.57 -5.66 9.69
CA ILE A 143 1.37 -6.59 10.48
C ILE A 143 2.02 -5.81 11.61
N GLU A 144 1.84 -6.28 12.85
CA GLU A 144 2.53 -5.78 14.03
C GLU A 144 3.41 -6.88 14.61
N GLU A 145 4.71 -6.64 14.62
CA GLU A 145 5.69 -7.47 15.31
C GLU A 145 6.24 -6.69 16.50
N GLU A 146 6.92 -7.39 17.42
CA GLU A 146 7.52 -6.76 18.60
C GLU A 146 8.50 -5.62 18.26
N HIS A 147 9.17 -5.71 17.10
CA HIS A 147 10.24 -4.79 16.71
C HIS A 147 9.94 -3.96 15.46
N PHE A 148 8.85 -4.21 14.75
CA PHE A 148 8.51 -3.43 13.56
C PHE A 148 7.04 -3.56 13.17
N ARG A 149 6.61 -2.68 12.27
CA ARG A 149 5.24 -2.52 11.83
C ARG A 149 5.18 -2.41 10.30
N VAL A 150 4.17 -3.00 9.69
CA VAL A 150 3.95 -2.93 8.24
C VAL A 150 2.49 -2.62 7.97
N VAL A 151 2.24 -1.65 7.11
CA VAL A 151 0.90 -1.23 6.66
C VAL A 151 1.06 -0.62 5.27
N HIS A 152 0.04 -0.71 4.41
CA HIS A 152 0.20 -0.23 3.04
C HIS A 152 0.44 1.28 2.93
N ALA A 153 -0.26 2.14 3.70
CA ALA A 153 -0.08 3.59 3.56
C ALA A 153 0.18 4.35 4.87
N CYS A 154 -0.62 4.16 5.92
CA CYS A 154 -0.43 4.88 7.18
C CYS A 154 -0.74 4.02 8.40
N TRP A 155 0.18 4.04 9.37
CA TRP A 155 -0.02 3.41 10.66
C TRP A 155 -0.72 4.38 11.59
N ASP A 156 -1.95 4.08 11.98
CA ASP A 156 -2.70 4.78 13.02
C ASP A 156 -3.02 3.78 14.12
N GLN A 157 -2.33 3.89 15.26
CA GLN A 157 -2.46 2.91 16.35
C GLN A 157 -3.87 2.90 16.95
N ASP A 158 -4.46 4.07 17.17
CA ASP A 158 -5.78 4.17 17.79
C ASP A 158 -6.85 3.59 16.88
N LEU A 159 -6.72 3.79 15.57
CA LEU A 159 -7.63 3.24 14.57
C LEU A 159 -7.47 1.72 14.43
N ILE A 160 -6.23 1.23 14.44
CA ILE A 160 -5.89 -0.21 14.41
C ILE A 160 -6.44 -0.93 15.64
N ASP A 161 -6.29 -0.36 16.83
CA ASP A 161 -6.76 -0.98 18.08
C ASP A 161 -8.28 -1.09 18.11
N LYS A 162 -8.99 -0.04 17.66
CA LYS A 162 -10.45 -0.06 17.49
C LYS A 162 -10.88 -1.10 16.46
N PHE A 163 -10.15 -1.20 15.34
CA PHE A 163 -10.43 -2.16 14.29
C PHE A 163 -10.29 -3.60 14.81
N ARG A 164 -9.19 -3.92 15.49
CA ARG A 164 -8.99 -5.23 16.11
C ARG A 164 -10.06 -5.56 17.14
N GLN A 165 -10.46 -4.58 17.96
CA GLN A 165 -11.52 -4.77 18.93
C GLN A 165 -12.87 -5.09 18.26
N ASN A 166 -13.14 -4.50 17.09
CA ASN A 166 -14.38 -4.72 16.36
C ASN A 166 -14.39 -6.02 15.53
N GLN A 167 -13.29 -6.32 14.84
CA GLN A 167 -13.19 -7.44 13.89
C GLN A 167 -12.59 -8.72 14.50
N GLY A 168 -11.95 -8.63 15.66
CA GLY A 168 -11.27 -9.76 16.30
C GLY A 168 -9.97 -10.20 15.61
N GLY A 169 -9.47 -9.44 14.64
CA GLY A 169 -8.28 -9.78 13.87
C GLY A 169 -7.72 -8.60 13.07
N ALA A 170 -6.88 -8.91 12.09
CA ALA A 170 -6.28 -7.93 11.18
C ALA A 170 -6.90 -7.94 9.77
N CYS A 171 -7.82 -8.87 9.48
CA CYS A 171 -8.47 -9.02 8.18
C CYS A 171 -9.88 -8.44 8.20
N ILE A 172 -10.38 -8.04 7.03
CA ILE A 172 -11.77 -7.61 6.84
C ILE A 172 -12.66 -8.80 6.47
N ASP A 173 -13.95 -8.68 6.73
CA ASP A 173 -14.98 -9.55 6.16
C ASP A 173 -15.88 -8.80 5.16
N GLU A 174 -16.87 -9.50 4.60
CA GLU A 174 -17.83 -8.92 3.67
C GLU A 174 -18.67 -7.80 4.33
N ASP A 175 -19.07 -7.94 5.58
CA ASP A 175 -19.83 -6.92 6.31
C ASP A 175 -19.02 -5.62 6.47
N PHE A 176 -17.73 -5.74 6.79
CA PHE A 176 -16.81 -4.62 6.90
C PHE A 176 -16.57 -3.94 5.54
N LEU A 177 -16.41 -4.73 4.47
CA LEU A 177 -16.31 -4.20 3.10
C LEU A 177 -17.57 -3.40 2.75
N HIS A 178 -18.76 -3.91 3.04
CA HIS A 178 -20.01 -3.19 2.83
C HIS A 178 -20.08 -1.88 3.63
N ALA A 179 -19.67 -1.90 4.90
CA ALA A 179 -19.64 -0.71 5.75
C ALA A 179 -18.65 0.35 5.23
N SER A 180 -17.52 -0.08 4.65
CA SER A 180 -16.48 0.81 4.12
C SER A 180 -16.90 1.61 2.89
N ALA A 181 -17.98 1.22 2.20
CA ALA A 181 -18.53 1.95 1.06
C ALA A 181 -19.14 3.32 1.43
N ALA A 182 -19.39 3.55 2.72
CA ALA A 182 -19.64 4.86 3.31
C ALA A 182 -18.33 5.42 3.88
N ILE A 183 -17.73 6.40 3.20
CA ILE A 183 -16.38 6.93 3.49
C ILE A 183 -16.28 7.51 4.91
N GLU A 184 -17.35 8.13 5.37
CA GLU A 184 -17.46 8.73 6.70
C GLU A 184 -17.65 7.71 7.82
N SER A 185 -17.96 6.44 7.48
CA SER A 185 -18.11 5.38 8.47
C SER A 185 -16.77 5.02 9.12
N PHE A 186 -16.82 4.34 10.26
CA PHE A 186 -15.61 3.79 10.88
C PHE A 186 -14.84 2.90 9.91
N ALA A 187 -15.52 2.01 9.18
CA ALA A 187 -14.87 1.14 8.21
C ALA A 187 -14.29 1.92 7.03
N GLY A 188 -14.98 2.97 6.56
CA GLY A 188 -14.47 3.86 5.52
C GLY A 188 -13.18 4.56 5.94
N GLN A 189 -13.15 5.08 7.17
CA GLN A 189 -11.96 5.72 7.75
C GLN A 189 -10.80 4.73 7.94
N VAL A 190 -11.07 3.50 8.39
CA VAL A 190 -10.05 2.44 8.49
C VAL A 190 -9.42 2.17 7.12
N MET A 191 -10.25 1.91 6.11
CA MET A 191 -9.74 1.57 4.77
C MET A 191 -9.02 2.75 4.11
N ASP A 192 -9.52 3.98 4.29
CA ASP A 192 -8.90 5.17 3.72
C ASP A 192 -7.57 5.51 4.39
N THR A 193 -7.51 5.54 5.73
CA THR A 193 -6.27 5.85 6.45
C THR A 193 -5.20 4.78 6.20
N LEU A 194 -5.52 3.50 6.42
CA LEU A 194 -4.52 2.43 6.38
C LEU A 194 -4.04 2.14 4.96
N LEU A 195 -4.90 2.31 3.94
CA LEU A 195 -4.57 1.98 2.55
C LEU A 195 -4.30 3.19 1.65
N ARG A 196 -4.63 4.42 2.05
CA ARG A 196 -4.42 5.61 1.20
C ARG A 196 -3.72 6.77 1.89
N GLY A 197 -3.50 6.64 3.20
CA GLY A 197 -2.75 7.62 3.98
C GLY A 197 -3.64 8.73 4.55
N THR A 198 -3.00 9.83 4.94
CA THR A 198 -3.65 10.93 5.64
C THR A 198 -3.99 12.09 4.71
N ASP A 199 -4.98 12.88 5.12
CA ASP A 199 -5.34 14.14 4.47
C ASP A 199 -5.58 15.24 5.50
N LEU A 200 -5.66 16.47 5.01
CA LEU A 200 -6.26 17.57 5.74
C LEU A 200 -7.30 18.25 4.88
N ARG A 201 -8.40 18.67 5.52
CA ARG A 201 -9.39 19.54 4.90
C ARG A 201 -8.84 20.95 4.75
N LEU A 202 -9.06 21.54 3.58
CA LEU A 202 -8.80 22.95 3.33
C LEU A 202 -9.73 23.83 4.17
N PRO A 203 -9.33 25.07 4.50
CA PRO A 203 -10.19 26.01 5.20
C PRO A 203 -11.51 26.26 4.46
N PRO A 204 -12.61 26.56 5.18
CA PRO A 204 -13.90 26.85 4.56
C PRO A 204 -13.79 27.89 3.44
N GLY A 205 -14.32 27.54 2.26
CA GLY A 205 -14.30 28.41 1.07
C GLY A 205 -13.06 28.28 0.18
N VAL A 206 -12.01 27.57 0.63
CA VAL A 206 -10.84 27.26 -0.20
C VAL A 206 -11.07 25.97 -0.95
N LYS A 207 -10.83 26.00 -2.27
CA LYS A 207 -10.94 24.84 -3.15
C LYS A 207 -9.74 24.81 -4.08
N ILE A 208 -9.26 23.61 -4.39
CA ILE A 208 -8.15 23.39 -5.32
C ILE A 208 -8.69 22.59 -6.50
N THR A 209 -8.38 23.03 -7.72
CA THR A 209 -8.71 22.26 -8.93
C THR A 209 -7.45 21.55 -9.38
N GLY A 210 -7.49 20.22 -9.42
CA GLY A 210 -6.38 19.41 -9.92
C GLY A 210 -6.23 19.55 -11.44
N ARG A 211 -5.11 19.07 -11.98
CA ARG A 211 -4.90 19.01 -13.45
C ARG A 211 -5.90 18.08 -14.15
N ASP A 212 -6.43 17.12 -13.39
CA ASP A 212 -7.52 16.22 -13.74
C ASP A 212 -8.90 16.92 -13.87
N GLY A 213 -8.98 18.20 -13.51
CA GLY A 213 -10.21 19.00 -13.53
C GLY A 213 -11.11 18.80 -12.31
N TYR A 214 -10.71 17.97 -11.34
CA TYR A 214 -11.50 17.73 -10.13
C TYR A 214 -11.25 18.81 -9.08
N VAL A 215 -12.35 19.31 -8.52
CA VAL A 215 -12.31 20.29 -7.42
C VAL A 215 -12.28 19.55 -6.08
N ARG A 216 -11.26 19.84 -5.28
CA ARG A 216 -10.99 19.19 -4.00
C ARG A 216 -11.05 20.20 -2.86
N GLU A 217 -11.64 19.76 -1.76
CA GLU A 217 -11.69 20.49 -0.48
C GLU A 217 -10.69 19.93 0.54
N PHE A 218 -9.84 19.00 0.12
CA PHE A 218 -8.85 18.31 0.95
C PHE A 218 -7.55 18.18 0.16
N PHE A 219 -6.43 18.05 0.87
CA PHE A 219 -5.14 17.72 0.28
C PHE A 219 -4.47 16.60 1.07
N ARG A 220 -3.66 15.79 0.40
CA ARG A 220 -2.96 14.67 1.04
C ARG A 220 -1.80 15.18 1.86
N THR A 221 -1.61 14.58 3.03
CA THR A 221 -0.52 14.92 3.94
C THR A 221 0.50 13.80 4.07
N LYS A 222 1.73 14.15 4.41
CA LYS A 222 2.77 13.24 4.86
C LYS A 222 2.93 13.30 6.38
N PHE A 223 3.21 12.15 6.99
CA PHE A 223 3.47 12.01 8.44
C PHE A 223 4.96 12.05 8.81
N TRP A 224 5.84 12.25 7.84
CA TRP A 224 7.30 12.32 8.04
C TRP A 224 7.86 13.75 8.00
N ALA A 225 7.02 14.78 8.16
CA ALA A 225 7.49 16.14 8.41
C ALA A 225 8.03 16.28 9.85
N ASP A 226 9.01 17.15 10.07
CA ASP A 226 9.53 17.48 11.39
C ASP A 226 9.00 18.85 11.83
N ASN A 227 8.24 18.87 12.93
CA ASN A 227 7.62 20.07 13.51
C ASN A 227 6.96 21.01 12.46
N PRO A 228 6.00 20.52 11.67
CA PRO A 228 5.43 21.29 10.56
C PRO A 228 4.68 22.54 11.04
N GLN A 229 4.84 23.65 10.30
CA GLN A 229 4.23 24.94 10.61
C GLN A 229 3.15 25.33 9.60
N THR A 230 3.32 24.96 8.34
CA THR A 230 2.49 25.38 7.20
C THR A 230 1.96 24.19 6.41
N TYR A 231 0.99 24.41 5.53
CA TYR A 231 0.50 23.36 4.63
C TYR A 231 1.59 22.87 3.67
N ALA A 232 2.53 23.73 3.27
CA ALA A 232 3.70 23.34 2.47
C ALA A 232 4.57 22.28 3.17
N ASP A 233 4.63 22.29 4.50
CA ASP A 233 5.46 21.34 5.26
C ASP A 233 4.88 19.93 5.26
N VAL A 234 3.55 19.82 5.10
CA VAL A 234 2.82 18.55 5.21
C VAL A 234 2.22 18.06 3.91
N VAL A 235 2.08 18.90 2.88
CA VAL A 235 1.48 18.47 1.60
C VAL A 235 2.34 17.37 0.95
N PHE A 236 1.68 16.33 0.45
CA PHE A 236 2.29 15.29 -0.36
C PHE A 236 1.31 14.77 -1.43
N GLN A 237 1.34 15.38 -2.61
CA GLN A 237 0.51 15.02 -3.76
C GLN A 237 1.15 15.53 -5.06
N PRO A 238 0.79 14.97 -6.24
CA PRO A 238 1.35 15.39 -7.53
C PRO A 238 1.10 16.86 -7.88
N ASP A 239 -0.11 17.33 -7.62
CA ASP A 239 -0.51 18.71 -7.89
C ASP A 239 -0.18 19.61 -6.69
N PRO A 240 0.80 20.52 -6.80
CA PRO A 240 1.17 21.38 -5.68
C PRO A 240 -0.02 22.26 -5.26
N LEU A 241 -0.08 22.59 -3.97
CA LEU A 241 -1.05 23.59 -3.49
C LEU A 241 -0.72 24.95 -4.14
N PRO A 242 -1.74 25.78 -4.43
CA PRO A 242 -1.51 27.18 -4.81
C PRO A 242 -0.63 27.87 -3.77
N PRO A 243 0.33 28.74 -4.15
CA PRO A 243 1.30 29.33 -3.21
C PRO A 243 0.66 29.99 -1.98
N GLU A 244 -0.45 30.68 -2.17
CA GLU A 244 -1.24 31.29 -1.12
C GLU A 244 -1.79 30.27 -0.11
N VAL A 245 -2.22 29.10 -0.58
CA VAL A 245 -2.70 28.00 0.27
C VAL A 245 -1.53 27.29 0.94
N ALA A 246 -0.46 27.02 0.20
CA ALA A 246 0.74 26.36 0.72
C ALA A 246 1.35 27.13 1.92
N SER A 247 1.30 28.48 1.87
CA SER A 247 1.83 29.35 2.92
C SER A 247 0.96 29.48 4.16
N MET A 248 -0.26 28.90 4.17
CA MET A 248 -1.15 28.96 5.33
C MET A 248 -0.57 28.19 6.51
N THR A 249 -0.60 28.82 7.69
CA THR A 249 -0.17 28.19 8.94
C THR A 249 -1.17 27.13 9.37
N LEU A 250 -0.67 25.95 9.73
CA LEU A 250 -1.45 24.90 10.35
C LEU A 250 -2.09 25.45 11.65
N ARG A 251 -3.39 25.23 11.82
CA ARG A 251 -4.08 25.52 13.08
C ARG A 251 -3.79 24.43 14.11
N GLU A 252 -4.10 24.69 15.38
CA GLU A 252 -3.85 23.72 16.45
C GLU A 252 -4.71 22.46 16.30
N ASP A 253 -5.96 22.60 15.84
CA ASP A 253 -6.86 21.48 15.53
C ASP A 253 -6.33 20.64 14.36
N GLU A 254 -5.71 21.25 13.36
CA GLU A 254 -5.10 20.53 12.23
C GLU A 254 -3.82 19.81 12.63
N ARG A 255 -2.97 20.45 13.46
CA ARG A 255 -1.77 19.79 14.01
C ARG A 255 -2.12 18.54 14.82
N LYS A 256 -3.23 18.55 15.56
CA LYS A 256 -3.70 17.38 16.33
C LYS A 256 -4.21 16.23 15.45
N GLN A 257 -4.55 16.51 14.19
CA GLN A 257 -4.97 15.49 13.22
C GLN A 257 -3.78 14.84 12.50
N LEU A 258 -2.58 15.44 12.57
CA LEU A 258 -1.41 14.90 11.90
C LEU A 258 -0.90 13.64 12.62
N ILE A 259 -0.78 12.55 11.86
CA ILE A 259 -0.10 11.36 12.32
C ILE A 259 1.40 11.64 12.42
N THR A 260 2.01 11.22 13.52
CA THR A 260 3.45 11.31 13.76
C THR A 260 3.94 10.06 14.46
N TYR A 261 5.20 9.70 14.21
CA TYR A 261 5.85 8.56 14.85
C TYR A 261 7.00 9.05 15.73
N PRO A 262 6.95 8.82 17.07
CA PRO A 262 8.07 9.07 17.96
C PRO A 262 9.32 8.31 17.48
N LEU A 263 10.51 8.90 17.61
CA LEU A 263 11.76 8.32 17.10
C LEU A 263 12.17 7.02 17.82
N ASP A 264 11.66 6.81 19.03
CA ASP A 264 11.85 5.60 19.84
C ASP A 264 10.79 4.51 19.57
N ALA A 265 9.76 4.83 18.78
CA ALA A 265 8.75 3.85 18.38
C ALA A 265 9.33 2.84 17.37
N PRO A 266 8.79 1.60 17.31
CA PRO A 266 9.26 0.59 16.36
C PRO A 266 9.22 1.09 14.91
N PRO A 267 10.19 0.70 14.05
CA PRO A 267 10.13 0.95 12.63
C PRO A 267 8.77 0.68 11.99
N VAL A 268 8.33 1.56 11.10
CA VAL A 268 7.14 1.38 10.28
C VAL A 268 7.51 1.42 8.80
N PHE A 269 7.04 0.41 8.07
CA PHE A 269 7.21 0.27 6.63
C PHE A 269 5.88 0.51 5.93
N VAL A 270 5.92 1.37 4.90
CA VAL A 270 4.76 1.81 4.12
C VAL A 270 5.04 1.83 2.61
N GLY A 271 4.00 1.94 1.80
CA GLY A 271 4.00 2.04 0.34
C GLY A 271 3.16 3.23 -0.12
N HIS A 272 2.45 3.11 -1.25
CA HIS A 272 1.44 4.05 -1.75
C HIS A 272 1.93 5.46 -2.19
N TYR A 273 3.09 5.93 -1.72
CA TYR A 273 3.55 7.31 -1.88
C TYR A 273 4.41 7.56 -3.12
N TRP A 274 4.74 6.55 -3.92
CA TRP A 274 5.34 6.71 -5.25
C TRP A 274 6.61 7.57 -5.22
N MET A 275 7.56 7.18 -4.37
CA MET A 275 8.81 7.91 -4.19
C MET A 275 9.61 7.94 -5.51
N ASP A 276 10.18 9.10 -5.85
CA ASP A 276 10.97 9.32 -7.07
C ASP A 276 12.47 9.51 -6.77
N SER A 277 12.83 9.60 -5.50
CA SER A 277 14.20 9.78 -5.02
C SER A 277 14.97 8.46 -4.97
N GLU A 278 16.25 8.55 -4.61
CA GLU A 278 17.03 7.34 -4.33
C GLU A 278 16.55 6.68 -3.01
N PRO A 279 16.39 5.34 -2.97
CA PRO A 279 15.87 4.68 -1.79
C PRO A 279 16.63 4.99 -0.51
N ALA A 280 15.91 5.53 0.47
CA ALA A 280 16.43 5.88 1.79
C ALA A 280 15.28 5.93 2.82
N PRO A 281 15.57 5.81 4.13
CA PRO A 281 14.57 6.03 5.16
C PRO A 281 14.02 7.46 5.11
N LEU A 282 12.71 7.61 5.33
CA LEU A 282 12.06 8.92 5.49
C LEU A 282 12.40 9.54 6.85
N LYS A 283 12.51 8.70 7.87
CA LYS A 283 13.03 9.00 9.22
C LYS A 283 13.84 7.80 9.72
N SER A 284 14.49 7.93 10.87
CA SER A 284 15.25 6.81 11.48
C SER A 284 14.39 5.57 11.73
N ASN A 285 13.07 5.69 11.82
CA ASN A 285 12.15 4.57 12.04
C ASN A 285 10.97 4.56 11.04
N VAL A 286 11.08 5.23 9.90
CA VAL A 286 10.04 5.25 8.87
C VAL A 286 10.67 5.01 7.50
N ALA A 287 10.18 4.02 6.76
CA ALA A 287 10.58 3.80 5.38
C ALA A 287 9.35 3.61 4.48
N CYS A 288 9.30 4.40 3.40
CA CYS A 288 8.47 4.07 2.26
C CYS A 288 9.27 3.17 1.31
N ILE A 289 8.67 2.07 0.88
CA ILE A 289 9.28 1.04 0.00
C ILE A 289 8.64 1.06 -1.40
N ASP A 290 7.75 2.00 -1.66
CA ASP A 290 7.14 2.21 -2.97
C ASP A 290 7.86 3.30 -3.76
N TYR A 291 8.52 2.91 -4.85
CA TYR A 291 9.27 3.79 -5.76
C TYR A 291 8.76 3.68 -7.20
N SER A 292 7.44 3.63 -7.36
CA SER A 292 6.76 3.73 -8.66
C SER A 292 7.19 2.64 -9.65
N ALA A 293 7.28 1.38 -9.21
CA ALA A 293 7.73 0.27 -10.05
C ALA A 293 6.99 0.21 -11.41
N VAL A 294 5.68 0.41 -11.38
CA VAL A 294 4.82 0.39 -12.58
C VAL A 294 5.04 1.55 -13.56
N LYS A 295 5.74 2.60 -13.14
CA LYS A 295 6.14 3.74 -13.99
C LYS A 295 7.59 3.65 -14.45
N TYR A 296 8.17 2.44 -14.45
CA TYR A 296 9.58 2.22 -14.77
C TYR A 296 10.54 2.89 -13.79
N GLY A 297 10.08 3.03 -12.54
CA GLY A 297 10.94 3.37 -11.42
C GLY A 297 11.66 2.12 -10.91
N LYS A 298 11.67 1.96 -9.59
CA LYS A 298 12.38 0.88 -8.92
C LYS A 298 11.41 -0.02 -8.19
N LEU A 299 11.61 -1.34 -8.28
CA LEU A 299 11.03 -2.25 -7.30
C LEU A 299 12.03 -2.39 -6.16
N VAL A 300 11.61 -1.96 -4.97
CA VAL A 300 12.47 -1.77 -3.81
C VAL A 300 12.10 -2.76 -2.71
N ALA A 301 13.10 -3.17 -1.96
CA ALA A 301 12.95 -3.89 -0.71
C ALA A 301 13.85 -3.30 0.38
N TYR A 302 13.49 -3.52 1.64
CA TYR A 302 14.34 -3.25 2.79
C TYR A 302 14.69 -4.55 3.52
N ARG A 303 15.98 -4.78 3.78
CA ARG A 303 16.48 -5.97 4.47
C ARG A 303 16.59 -5.74 5.98
N LEU A 304 15.50 -5.98 6.68
CA LEU A 304 15.42 -5.84 8.13
C LEU A 304 16.06 -7.04 8.84
N ASP A 305 16.91 -6.77 9.82
CA ASP A 305 17.38 -7.76 10.78
C ASP A 305 16.77 -7.45 12.17
N ASP A 306 17.57 -6.91 13.09
CA ASP A 306 17.19 -6.52 14.45
C ASP A 306 17.37 -5.02 14.72
N GLU A 307 17.72 -4.23 13.69
CA GLU A 307 17.95 -2.81 13.84
C GLU A 307 16.65 -2.03 14.12
N LYS A 308 16.73 -1.10 15.08
CA LYS A 308 15.66 -0.12 15.35
C LYS A 308 15.78 1.15 14.52
N ALA A 309 17.01 1.49 14.14
CA ALA A 309 17.30 2.64 13.30
C ALA A 309 17.54 2.14 11.87
N LEU A 310 16.68 2.56 10.96
CA LEU A 310 16.73 2.20 9.55
C LEU A 310 17.95 2.83 8.87
N SER A 311 18.58 2.07 7.98
CA SER A 311 19.76 2.51 7.24
C SER A 311 19.52 2.46 5.74
N ARG A 312 20.05 3.45 5.02
CA ARG A 312 20.07 3.47 3.55
C ARG A 312 20.74 2.23 2.96
N ASP A 313 21.76 1.69 3.62
CA ASP A 313 22.56 0.56 3.12
C ASP A 313 21.79 -0.77 3.11
N LYS A 314 20.62 -0.81 3.73
CA LYS A 314 19.74 -2.00 3.82
C LYS A 314 18.68 -2.04 2.72
N PHE A 315 18.58 -0.99 1.90
CA PHE A 315 17.71 -0.98 0.74
C PHE A 315 18.34 -1.80 -0.39
N VAL A 316 17.52 -2.63 -1.04
CA VAL A 316 17.89 -3.39 -2.23
C VAL A 316 16.83 -3.13 -3.28
N TRP A 317 17.25 -2.86 -4.51
CA TRP A 317 16.32 -2.58 -5.58
C TRP A 317 16.81 -3.08 -6.92
N VAL A 318 15.87 -3.17 -7.85
CA VAL A 318 16.09 -3.41 -9.26
C VAL A 318 15.32 -2.37 -10.05
N GLU A 319 15.91 -1.90 -11.16
CA GLU A 319 15.21 -1.05 -12.11
C GLU A 319 14.14 -1.87 -12.85
N VAL A 320 12.96 -1.27 -13.03
CA VAL A 320 11.88 -1.88 -13.79
C VAL A 320 12.10 -1.57 -15.26
N ASP A 321 12.44 -2.61 -16.03
CA ASP A 321 12.63 -2.47 -17.47
C ASP A 321 11.30 -2.08 -18.13
N ARG A 322 11.36 -1.14 -19.07
CA ARG A 322 10.21 -0.85 -19.92
C ARG A 322 9.89 -2.11 -20.73
N PRO A 323 8.66 -2.65 -20.69
CA PRO A 323 8.27 -3.65 -21.66
C PRO A 323 8.41 -3.04 -23.05
N GLU A 324 8.89 -3.81 -24.01
CA GLU A 324 8.97 -3.43 -25.43
C GLU A 324 7.58 -3.38 -26.07
N GLN A 325 6.61 -2.72 -25.42
CA GLN A 325 5.27 -2.50 -25.95
C GLN A 325 5.10 -1.00 -26.25
N PRO A 326 4.91 -0.61 -27.53
CA PRO A 326 4.77 0.78 -27.96
C PRO A 326 3.60 1.54 -27.31
N ASP A 327 2.61 0.81 -26.77
CA ASP A 327 1.30 1.36 -26.40
C ASP A 327 0.99 1.32 -24.89
N TYR A 328 2.00 1.17 -24.02
CA TYR A 328 1.75 1.15 -22.57
C TYR A 328 1.29 2.53 -22.06
N PRO A 329 0.10 2.64 -21.43
CA PRO A 329 -0.44 3.94 -21.04
C PRO A 329 0.43 4.61 -19.97
N THR A 330 0.92 5.81 -20.27
CA THR A 330 1.71 6.65 -19.34
C THR A 330 0.85 7.50 -18.41
N SER A 331 -0.48 7.35 -18.42
CA SER A 331 -1.37 8.34 -17.80
C SER A 331 -1.38 8.26 -16.27
N GLU A 332 -0.83 9.32 -15.68
CA GLU A 332 -1.02 9.77 -14.30
C GLU A 332 -2.51 9.80 -13.94
N ASP A 333 -2.94 9.10 -12.89
CA ASP A 333 -4.08 9.49 -12.02
C ASP A 333 -4.46 8.40 -10.99
N SER A 334 -3.48 7.93 -10.22
CA SER A 334 -3.74 7.02 -9.09
C SER A 334 -4.11 7.73 -7.79
N VAL A 335 -4.09 9.07 -7.77
CA VAL A 335 -3.97 9.84 -6.51
C VAL A 335 -5.22 10.66 -6.17
N ALA A 336 -6.29 10.60 -6.97
CA ALA A 336 -7.56 11.22 -6.59
C ALA A 336 -8.35 10.30 -5.64
N ARG A 337 -9.01 10.85 -4.63
CA ARG A 337 -10.03 10.09 -3.88
C ARG A 337 -11.26 9.83 -4.74
#